data_AF-A0A125QAJ0-F1
#
_entry.id   AF-A0A125QAJ0-F1
#
_cell.length_a   1.000
_cell.length_b   1.000
_cell.length_c   1.000
_cell.angle_alpha   90.00
_cell.angle_beta   90.00
_cell.angle_gamma   90.00
#
_symmetry.space_group_name_H-M   'P 1'
#
loop_
_entity.id
_entity.type
_entity.pdbx_description
1 polymer ?
#
loop_
_entity_poly.entity_id
_entity_poly.type
_entity_poly.pdbx_seq_one_letter_code
_entity_poly.pdbx_strand_id
1 'polypeptide(L)'
;MDPKAQLQLVWLLDHFRFRPQAATKLRLCLVDAEMIGLRPGALDEWQPPVVDVTETEFAIASAAWRAYRAKTPEGFFDLLGRDLSALPSLKPAMIDLLAELPSPSTGLGATEMRMLEMVARGYSLTNALFYLESLRQTRIFNENEHGYLLDGLAHGPRPAVAGLDDELRSLDRDKPGPRLRAYQRSELSLTKFGQKVIAHKEDFSQHNPINRWWGGTHLTNDNLWRWAPTLIKP
;
A
#
# COMPACT_ATOMS: atom_id res chain seq x y z
N MET A 1 -2.76 -2.95 -12.89
CA MET A 1 -3.75 -1.96 -12.40
C MET A 1 -3.37 -1.55 -10.98
N ASP A 2 -3.39 -0.24 -10.71
CA ASP A 2 -2.96 0.39 -9.45
C ASP A 2 -4.02 0.23 -8.33
N PRO A 3 -3.68 -0.33 -7.16
CA PRO A 3 -4.59 -0.41 -6.01
C PRO A 3 -5.12 0.94 -5.52
N LYS A 4 -4.34 2.03 -5.62
CA LYS A 4 -4.82 3.37 -5.21
C LYS A 4 -5.94 3.85 -6.13
N ALA A 5 -5.82 3.62 -7.44
CA ALA A 5 -6.88 3.93 -8.39
C ALA A 5 -8.17 3.15 -8.05
N GLN A 6 -8.07 1.90 -7.58
CA GLN A 6 -9.25 1.13 -7.15
C GLN A 6 -9.89 1.70 -5.87
N LEU A 7 -9.09 2.15 -4.90
CA LEU A 7 -9.61 2.85 -3.71
C LEU A 7 -10.32 4.16 -4.07
N GLN A 8 -9.73 4.95 -4.99
CA GLN A 8 -10.35 6.18 -5.49
C GLN A 8 -11.67 5.88 -6.22
N LEU A 9 -11.70 4.83 -7.05
CA LEU A 9 -12.92 4.40 -7.74
C LEU A 9 -14.03 4.05 -6.74
N VAL A 10 -13.77 3.20 -5.75
CA VAL A 10 -14.83 2.81 -4.80
C VAL A 10 -15.28 3.99 -3.92
N TRP A 11 -14.37 4.91 -3.59
CA TRP A 11 -14.73 6.15 -2.91
C TRP A 11 -15.66 7.02 -3.76
N LEU A 12 -15.31 7.26 -5.03
CA LEU A 12 -16.14 8.05 -5.95
C LEU A 12 -17.52 7.43 -6.14
N LEU A 13 -17.59 6.10 -6.29
CA LEU A 13 -18.86 5.39 -6.45
C LEU A 13 -19.72 5.45 -5.18
N ASP A 14 -19.17 5.22 -3.98
CA ASP A 14 -19.91 5.42 -2.71
C ASP A 14 -20.41 6.87 -2.60
N HIS A 15 -19.60 7.84 -3.03
CA HIS A 15 -19.95 9.25 -2.99
C HIS A 15 -21.09 9.62 -3.97
N PHE A 16 -21.04 9.13 -5.21
CA PHE A 16 -22.06 9.42 -6.23
C PHE A 16 -23.35 8.65 -6.04
N ARG A 17 -23.32 7.51 -5.32
CA ARG A 17 -24.53 6.76 -4.96
C ARG A 17 -25.61 7.64 -4.30
N PHE A 18 -25.19 8.63 -3.51
CA PHE A 18 -26.09 9.57 -2.82
C PHE A 18 -26.51 10.77 -3.67
N ARG A 19 -26.22 10.77 -4.99
CA ARG A 19 -26.60 11.82 -5.94
C ARG A 19 -27.35 11.24 -7.14
N PRO A 20 -28.68 11.02 -7.05
CA PRO A 20 -29.45 10.29 -8.04
C PRO A 20 -29.32 10.83 -9.48
N GLN A 21 -29.29 12.16 -9.63
CA GLN A 21 -29.16 12.80 -10.95
C GLN A 21 -27.80 12.59 -11.61
N ALA A 22 -26.73 12.43 -10.81
CA ALA A 22 -25.38 12.16 -11.30
C ALA A 22 -25.17 10.66 -11.52
N ALA A 23 -25.69 9.83 -10.62
CA ALA A 23 -25.58 8.37 -10.68
C ALA A 23 -26.13 7.79 -11.99
N THR A 24 -27.27 8.29 -12.49
CA THR A 24 -27.88 7.83 -13.75
C THR A 24 -27.11 8.21 -15.01
N LYS A 25 -26.16 9.15 -14.91
CA LYS A 25 -25.33 9.62 -16.03
C LYS A 25 -23.89 9.12 -15.93
N LEU A 26 -23.54 8.45 -14.84
CA LEU A 26 -22.18 8.02 -14.58
C LEU A 26 -21.83 6.83 -15.45
N ARG A 27 -20.66 6.91 -16.10
CA ARG A 27 -20.09 5.81 -16.87
C ARG A 27 -18.66 5.57 -16.43
N LEU A 28 -18.24 4.32 -16.47
CA LEU A 28 -16.88 3.90 -16.18
C LEU A 28 -16.14 3.68 -17.48
N CYS A 29 -15.01 4.36 -17.66
CA CYS A 29 -14.08 4.11 -18.74
C CYS A 29 -12.95 3.23 -18.20
N LEU A 30 -12.87 1.99 -18.69
CA LEU A 30 -11.84 1.04 -18.27
C LEU A 30 -10.61 1.20 -19.15
N VAL A 31 -9.53 1.66 -18.52
CA VAL A 31 -8.22 1.87 -19.14
C VAL A 31 -7.30 0.74 -18.69
N ASP A 32 -6.84 -0.06 -19.63
CA ASP A 32 -5.92 -1.18 -19.40
C ASP A 32 -4.44 -0.82 -19.69
N ALA A 33 -4.17 0.41 -20.11
CA ALA A 33 -2.85 0.92 -20.43
C ALA A 33 -2.39 2.02 -19.46
N GLU A 34 -1.08 2.08 -19.18
CA GLU A 34 -0.51 3.25 -18.53
C GLU A 34 -0.60 4.45 -19.47
N MET A 35 -1.23 5.53 -19.00
CA MET A 35 -1.35 6.75 -19.79
C MET A 35 -0.01 7.50 -19.89
N ILE A 36 0.92 7.24 -18.97
CA ILE A 36 2.28 7.78 -19.00
C ILE A 36 3.04 7.07 -20.12
N GLY A 37 3.50 7.84 -21.11
CA GLY A 37 4.26 7.31 -22.25
C GLY A 37 3.42 7.00 -23.49
N LEU A 38 2.10 7.30 -23.48
CA LEU A 38 1.31 7.27 -24.71
C LEU A 38 1.89 8.26 -25.72
N ARG A 39 2.10 7.79 -26.96
CA ARG A 39 2.62 8.63 -28.04
C ARG A 39 1.60 9.71 -28.40
N PRO A 40 2.03 10.90 -28.83
CA PRO A 40 1.12 11.87 -29.43
C PRO A 40 0.31 11.20 -30.57
N GLY A 41 -1.01 11.37 -30.56
CA GLY A 41 -1.94 10.72 -31.51
C GLY A 41 -2.46 9.34 -31.09
N ALA A 42 -1.85 8.68 -30.09
CA ALA A 42 -2.34 7.38 -29.61
C ALA A 42 -3.74 7.46 -28.96
N LEU A 43 -4.11 8.63 -28.44
CA LEU A 43 -5.45 8.87 -27.88
C LEU A 43 -6.53 9.02 -28.95
N ASP A 44 -6.16 9.43 -30.18
CA ASP A 44 -7.13 9.75 -31.23
C ASP A 44 -7.82 8.48 -31.77
N GLU A 45 -7.09 7.36 -31.75
CA GLU A 45 -7.59 6.03 -32.15
C GLU A 45 -8.05 5.18 -30.95
N TRP A 46 -7.77 5.62 -29.73
CA TRP A 46 -8.05 4.84 -28.53
C TRP A 46 -9.51 4.98 -28.12
N GLN A 47 -10.26 3.89 -28.25
CA GLN A 47 -11.65 3.78 -27.81
C GLN A 47 -11.74 2.80 -26.63
N PRO A 48 -11.37 3.22 -25.42
CA PRO A 48 -11.49 2.37 -24.25
C PRO A 48 -12.96 2.00 -24.00
N PRO A 49 -13.24 0.78 -23.54
CA PRO A 49 -14.60 0.37 -23.24
C PRO A 49 -15.21 1.29 -22.17
N VAL A 50 -16.38 1.84 -22.51
CA VAL A 50 -17.21 2.63 -21.61
C VAL A 50 -18.40 1.80 -21.22
N VAL A 51 -18.57 1.56 -19.93
CA VAL A 51 -19.67 0.78 -19.38
C VAL A 51 -20.52 1.64 -18.46
N ASP A 52 -21.82 1.37 -18.43
CA ASP A 52 -22.72 1.99 -17.48
C ASP A 52 -22.43 1.47 -16.06
N VAL A 53 -22.57 2.34 -15.07
CA VAL A 53 -22.44 1.95 -13.66
C VAL A 53 -23.82 1.54 -13.15
N THR A 54 -24.00 0.28 -12.80
CA THR A 54 -25.27 -0.24 -12.30
C THR A 54 -25.33 -0.20 -10.77
N GLU A 55 -26.48 -0.56 -10.21
CA GLU A 55 -26.67 -0.69 -8.76
C GLU A 55 -25.68 -1.70 -8.14
N THR A 56 -25.25 -2.71 -8.90
CA THR A 56 -24.28 -3.71 -8.46
C THR A 56 -22.91 -3.08 -8.17
N GLU A 57 -22.36 -2.29 -9.10
CA GLU A 57 -21.09 -1.58 -8.91
C GLU A 57 -21.17 -0.60 -7.74
N PHE A 58 -22.28 0.15 -7.63
CA PHE A 58 -22.48 1.06 -6.51
C PHE A 58 -22.53 0.33 -5.16
N ALA A 59 -23.23 -0.80 -5.09
CA ALA A 59 -23.36 -1.58 -3.87
C ALA A 59 -22.01 -2.17 -3.43
N ILE A 60 -21.26 -2.75 -4.37
CA ILE A 60 -19.91 -3.30 -4.11
C ILE A 60 -18.96 -2.19 -3.65
N ALA A 61 -18.90 -1.08 -4.38
CA ALA A 61 -18.04 0.04 -4.02
C ALA A 61 -18.36 0.62 -2.65
N SER A 62 -19.65 0.81 -2.36
CA SER A 62 -20.10 1.31 -1.05
C SER A 62 -19.72 0.36 0.08
N ALA A 63 -19.87 -0.94 -0.12
CA ALA A 63 -19.48 -1.95 0.86
C ALA A 63 -17.97 -1.92 1.11
N ALA A 64 -17.16 -1.93 0.04
CA ALA A 64 -15.69 -1.90 0.13
C ALA A 64 -15.18 -0.61 0.80
N TRP A 65 -15.69 0.55 0.39
CA TRP A 65 -15.26 1.83 0.96
C TRP A 65 -15.64 2.00 2.42
N ARG A 66 -16.84 1.57 2.82
CA ARG A 66 -17.25 1.60 4.24
C ARG A 66 -16.46 0.64 5.09
N ALA A 67 -16.20 -0.57 4.57
CA ALA A 67 -15.39 -1.57 5.26
C ALA A 67 -13.94 -1.10 5.44
N TYR A 68 -13.34 -0.47 4.42
CA TYR A 68 -11.97 0.04 4.51
C TYR A 68 -11.83 1.17 5.55
N ARG A 69 -12.87 2.01 5.70
CA ARG A 69 -12.93 3.08 6.71
C ARG A 69 -13.39 2.61 8.09
N ALA A 70 -13.71 1.33 8.25
CA ALA A 70 -14.13 0.81 9.55
C ALA A 70 -12.96 0.76 10.54
N LYS A 71 -13.30 0.72 11.83
CA LYS A 71 -12.33 0.67 12.92
C LYS A 71 -11.59 -0.68 13.02
N THR A 72 -12.08 -1.70 12.33
CA THR A 72 -11.46 -3.03 12.25
C THR A 72 -11.41 -3.49 10.79
N PRO A 73 -10.42 -4.31 10.40
CA PRO A 73 -10.27 -4.83 9.04
C PRO A 73 -11.22 -6.01 8.73
N GLU A 74 -11.96 -6.53 9.71
CA GLU A 74 -12.82 -7.72 9.55
C GLU A 74 -13.80 -7.59 8.39
N GLY A 75 -14.59 -6.51 8.37
CA GLY A 75 -15.56 -6.30 7.30
C GLY A 75 -14.91 -6.18 5.93
N PHE A 76 -13.67 -5.70 5.86
CA PHE A 76 -12.93 -5.60 4.60
C PHE A 76 -12.38 -6.95 4.15
N PHE A 77 -11.91 -7.76 5.11
CA PHE A 77 -11.49 -9.14 4.87
C PHE A 77 -12.66 -10.02 4.42
N ASP A 78 -13.81 -9.95 5.09
CA ASP A 78 -15.00 -10.75 4.77
C ASP A 78 -15.52 -10.50 3.35
N LEU A 79 -15.33 -9.29 2.81
CA LEU A 79 -15.69 -8.95 1.44
C LEU A 79 -14.91 -9.75 0.40
N LEU A 80 -13.72 -10.27 0.70
CA LEU A 80 -12.96 -11.12 -0.23
C LEU A 80 -13.69 -12.41 -0.59
N GLY A 81 -14.58 -12.89 0.29
CA GLY A 81 -15.42 -14.07 0.08
C GLY A 81 -16.67 -13.81 -0.76
N ARG A 82 -16.99 -12.56 -1.09
CA ARG A 82 -18.14 -12.19 -1.90
C ARG A 82 -17.81 -12.16 -3.39
N ASP A 83 -18.86 -12.15 -4.22
CA ASP A 83 -18.72 -11.86 -5.65
C ASP A 83 -18.46 -10.35 -5.84
N LEU A 84 -17.28 -10.04 -6.39
CA LEU A 84 -16.82 -8.70 -6.70
C LEU A 84 -16.59 -8.52 -8.22
N SER A 85 -17.12 -9.43 -9.05
CA SER A 85 -16.82 -9.51 -10.49
C SER A 85 -17.22 -8.27 -11.29
N ALA A 86 -18.21 -7.50 -10.82
CA ALA A 86 -18.59 -6.22 -11.43
C ALA A 86 -17.48 -5.15 -11.35
N LEU A 87 -16.56 -5.26 -10.38
CA LEU A 87 -15.36 -4.43 -10.26
C LEU A 87 -14.13 -5.35 -10.26
N PRO A 88 -13.73 -5.90 -11.42
CA PRO A 88 -12.84 -7.07 -11.50
C PRO A 88 -11.46 -6.85 -10.89
N SER A 89 -10.99 -5.61 -10.84
CA SER A 89 -9.68 -5.26 -10.27
C SER A 89 -9.71 -4.87 -8.79
N LEU A 90 -10.91 -4.81 -8.20
CA LEU A 90 -11.05 -4.48 -6.78
C LEU A 90 -10.48 -5.58 -5.89
N LYS A 91 -10.78 -6.85 -6.17
CA LYS A 91 -10.35 -7.97 -5.34
C LYS A 91 -8.81 -8.07 -5.23
N PRO A 92 -8.03 -8.00 -6.33
CA PRO A 92 -6.57 -7.93 -6.23
C PRO A 92 -6.09 -6.74 -5.39
N ALA A 93 -6.64 -5.55 -5.59
CA ALA A 93 -6.27 -4.36 -4.82
C ALA A 93 -6.57 -4.50 -3.32
N MET A 94 -7.69 -5.14 -2.97
CA MET A 94 -8.02 -5.44 -1.58
C MET A 94 -7.03 -6.41 -0.94
N ILE A 95 -6.56 -7.41 -1.68
CA ILE A 95 -5.52 -8.34 -1.22
C ILE A 95 -4.21 -7.59 -0.98
N ASP A 96 -3.80 -6.72 -1.92
CA ASP A 96 -2.59 -5.90 -1.75
C ASP A 96 -2.70 -5.01 -0.50
N LEU A 97 -3.87 -4.41 -0.24
CA LEU A 97 -4.11 -3.61 0.96
C LEU A 97 -4.02 -4.44 2.24
N LEU A 98 -4.66 -5.61 2.29
CA LEU A 98 -4.59 -6.51 3.44
C LEU A 98 -3.16 -7.01 3.69
N ALA A 99 -2.35 -7.15 2.64
CA ALA A 99 -0.95 -7.52 2.76
C ALA A 99 -0.10 -6.45 3.50
N GLU A 100 -0.56 -5.20 3.59
CA GLU A 100 0.11 -4.15 4.37
C GLU A 100 -0.25 -4.17 5.87
N LEU A 101 -1.22 -5.02 6.29
CA LEU A 101 -1.35 -5.36 7.70
C LEU A 101 -0.10 -6.14 8.16
N PRO A 102 0.35 -5.94 9.41
CA PRO A 102 1.45 -6.70 9.99
C PRO A 102 1.30 -8.22 9.82
N SER A 103 2.34 -8.89 9.33
CA SER A 103 2.38 -10.36 9.30
C SER A 103 2.42 -10.92 10.72
N PRO A 104 1.76 -12.06 11.02
CA PRO A 104 1.93 -12.77 12.28
C PRO A 104 3.37 -13.22 12.57
N SER A 105 4.16 -13.47 11.52
CA SER A 105 5.51 -14.02 11.67
C SER A 105 6.59 -12.96 11.89
N THR A 106 6.41 -11.76 11.34
CA THR A 106 7.44 -10.70 11.34
C THR A 106 6.96 -9.37 11.91
N GLY A 107 5.65 -9.16 12.09
CA GLY A 107 5.09 -7.87 12.50
C GLY A 107 5.22 -6.75 11.47
N LEU A 108 5.66 -7.05 10.25
CA LEU A 108 5.83 -6.10 9.16
C LEU A 108 4.73 -6.23 8.12
N GLY A 109 4.37 -5.12 7.47
CA GLY A 109 3.56 -5.14 6.25
C GLY A 109 4.37 -5.66 5.06
N ALA A 110 3.68 -6.01 3.98
CA ALA A 110 4.30 -6.56 2.77
C ALA A 110 5.38 -5.64 2.20
N THR A 111 5.16 -4.32 2.16
CA THR A 111 6.15 -3.38 1.60
C THR A 111 7.40 -3.28 2.49
N GLU A 112 7.26 -3.26 3.81
CA GLU A 112 8.41 -3.25 4.74
C GLU A 112 9.21 -4.54 4.65
N MET A 113 8.53 -5.69 4.66
CA MET A 113 9.18 -7.00 4.49
C MET A 113 9.93 -7.06 3.15
N ARG A 114 9.32 -6.54 2.08
CA ARG A 114 9.94 -6.49 0.77
C ARG A 114 11.19 -5.62 0.72
N MET A 115 11.22 -4.49 1.43
CA MET A 115 12.43 -3.69 1.55
C MET A 115 13.57 -4.49 2.18
N LEU A 116 13.31 -5.23 3.27
CA LEU A 116 14.34 -6.08 3.90
C LEU A 116 14.86 -7.15 2.94
N GLU A 117 13.96 -7.78 2.19
CA GLU A 117 14.33 -8.78 1.19
C GLU A 117 15.20 -8.21 0.05
N MET A 118 14.91 -7.00 -0.41
CA MET A 118 15.70 -6.34 -1.44
C MET A 118 17.10 -6.01 -0.92
N VAL A 119 17.20 -5.45 0.29
CA VAL A 119 18.51 -5.18 0.92
C VAL A 119 19.29 -6.48 1.14
N ALA A 120 18.64 -7.56 1.56
CA ALA A 120 19.27 -8.88 1.70
C ALA A 120 19.84 -9.43 0.38
N ARG A 121 19.22 -9.09 -0.75
CA ARG A 121 19.66 -9.48 -2.11
C ARG A 121 20.73 -8.55 -2.70
N GLY A 122 21.18 -7.54 -1.95
CA GLY A 122 22.25 -6.62 -2.36
C GLY A 122 21.77 -5.31 -3.00
N TYR A 123 20.47 -5.02 -2.99
CA TYR A 123 19.98 -3.70 -3.38
C TYR A 123 20.21 -2.71 -2.23
N SER A 124 21.39 -2.06 -2.22
CA SER A 124 21.81 -1.15 -1.16
C SER A 124 21.35 0.30 -1.36
N LEU A 125 20.86 0.68 -2.55
CA LEU A 125 20.44 2.05 -2.84
C LEU A 125 18.92 2.23 -2.72
N THR A 126 18.50 3.34 -2.13
CA THR A 126 17.08 3.73 -1.96
C THR A 126 16.30 3.77 -3.27
N ASN A 127 16.96 4.14 -4.39
CA ASN A 127 16.32 4.17 -5.70
C ASN A 127 15.67 2.84 -6.10
N ALA A 128 16.34 1.72 -5.82
CA ALA A 128 15.80 0.41 -6.15
C ALA A 128 14.55 0.09 -5.31
N LEU A 129 14.57 0.48 -4.02
CA LEU A 129 13.43 0.27 -3.12
C LEU A 129 12.24 1.17 -3.46
N PHE A 130 12.47 2.39 -3.96
CA PHE A 130 11.42 3.39 -4.10
C PHE A 130 10.79 3.42 -5.49
N TYR A 131 11.59 3.27 -6.55
CA TYR A 131 11.17 3.58 -7.92
C TYR A 131 11.11 2.37 -8.86
N LEU A 132 11.72 1.24 -8.50
CA LEU A 132 11.69 0.02 -9.33
C LEU A 132 10.52 -0.88 -8.93
N GLU A 133 9.30 -0.48 -9.28
CA GLU A 133 8.08 -1.23 -8.95
C GLU A 133 8.10 -2.68 -9.48
N SER A 134 8.61 -2.90 -10.69
CA SER A 134 8.73 -4.25 -11.28
C SER A 134 9.61 -5.19 -10.43
N LEU A 135 10.60 -4.62 -9.74
CA LEU A 135 11.47 -5.34 -8.83
C LEU A 135 10.81 -5.51 -7.45
N ARG A 136 10.20 -4.44 -6.91
CA ARG A 136 9.59 -4.48 -5.57
C ARG A 136 8.33 -5.32 -5.55
N GLN A 137 7.49 -5.27 -6.57
CA GLN A 137 6.22 -6.00 -6.69
C GLN A 137 5.18 -5.69 -5.58
N THR A 138 5.41 -4.64 -4.78
CA THR A 138 4.37 -4.06 -3.91
C THR A 138 3.87 -2.75 -4.54
N ARG A 139 2.63 -2.36 -4.25
CA ARG A 139 1.91 -1.35 -5.06
C ARG A 139 1.05 -0.37 -4.25
N ILE A 140 0.98 -0.54 -2.92
CA ILE A 140 0.13 0.30 -2.07
C ILE A 140 0.75 1.66 -1.77
N PHE A 141 2.06 1.72 -1.57
CA PHE A 141 2.75 2.93 -1.17
C PHE A 141 3.47 3.59 -2.34
N ASN A 142 3.53 4.93 -2.33
CA ASN A 142 4.34 5.73 -3.24
C ASN A 142 5.74 5.97 -2.67
N GLU A 143 6.62 6.62 -3.44
CA GLU A 143 8.00 6.93 -3.08
C GLU A 143 8.16 7.70 -1.77
N ASN A 144 7.23 8.62 -1.46
CA ASN A 144 7.28 9.38 -0.21
C ASN A 144 6.92 8.49 0.99
N GLU A 145 5.89 7.65 0.82
CA GLU A 145 5.47 6.67 1.82
C GLU A 145 6.53 5.58 2.03
N HIS A 146 7.24 5.17 0.99
CA HIS A 146 8.40 4.29 1.12
C HIS A 146 9.48 4.89 2.03
N GLY A 147 9.70 6.19 1.92
CA GLY A 147 10.57 6.92 2.84
C GLY A 147 10.15 6.77 4.30
N TYR A 148 8.86 6.89 4.61
CA TYR A 148 8.35 6.72 5.98
C TYR A 148 8.52 5.30 6.51
N LEU A 149 8.29 4.29 5.66
CA LEU A 149 8.50 2.89 6.03
C LEU A 149 9.98 2.60 6.28
N LEU A 150 10.86 3.10 5.41
CA LEU A 150 12.30 2.91 5.54
C LEU A 150 12.86 3.64 6.78
N ASP A 151 12.37 4.84 7.08
CA ASP A 151 12.67 5.55 8.33
C ASP A 151 12.31 4.68 9.54
N GLY A 152 11.13 4.03 9.55
CA GLY A 152 10.72 3.12 10.63
C GLY A 152 11.66 1.92 10.79
N LEU A 153 12.09 1.33 9.68
CA LEU A 153 13.00 0.18 9.66
C LEU A 153 14.43 0.52 10.09
N ALA A 154 14.91 1.74 9.80
CA ALA A 154 16.30 2.14 10.03
C ALA A 154 16.51 2.99 11.29
N HIS A 155 15.51 3.77 11.68
CA HIS A 155 15.61 4.75 12.77
C HIS A 155 14.80 4.40 14.01
N GLY A 156 14.07 3.27 13.99
CA GLY A 156 13.34 2.74 15.15
C GLY A 156 14.25 2.31 16.32
N PRO A 157 13.67 2.01 17.51
CA PRO A 157 14.43 1.63 18.70
C PRO A 157 15.39 0.45 18.51
N ARG A 158 14.99 -0.53 17.68
CA ARG A 158 15.83 -1.65 17.26
C ARG A 158 15.84 -1.72 15.72
N PRO A 159 16.78 -1.02 15.06
CA PRO A 159 16.82 -0.94 13.60
C PRO A 159 16.98 -2.31 12.94
N ALA A 160 16.17 -2.57 11.91
CA ALA A 160 16.32 -3.71 11.01
C ALA A 160 17.27 -3.38 9.83
N VAL A 161 17.35 -2.11 9.45
CA VAL A 161 18.21 -1.58 8.39
C VAL A 161 19.24 -0.62 8.99
N ALA A 162 20.47 -0.62 8.45
CA ALA A 162 21.51 0.36 8.75
C ALA A 162 21.93 1.09 7.48
N GLY A 163 22.63 2.22 7.65
CA GLY A 163 23.19 3.01 6.54
C GLY A 163 22.20 3.96 5.86
N LEU A 164 21.00 4.13 6.42
CA LEU A 164 20.14 5.26 6.10
C LEU A 164 20.74 6.54 6.70
N ASP A 165 20.76 7.62 5.94
CA ASP A 165 21.36 8.88 6.35
C ASP A 165 20.63 9.49 7.57
N ASP A 166 21.37 9.68 8.68
CA ASP A 166 20.82 10.16 9.95
C ASP A 166 20.23 11.59 9.86
N GLU A 167 20.60 12.41 8.87
CA GLU A 167 19.98 13.73 8.68
C GLU A 167 18.46 13.61 8.50
N LEU A 168 17.98 12.51 7.90
CA LEU A 168 16.55 12.25 7.67
C LEU A 168 15.71 12.23 8.95
N ARG A 169 16.33 12.01 10.12
CA ARG A 169 15.66 12.09 11.44
C ARG A 169 15.17 13.50 11.79
N SER A 170 15.89 14.52 11.30
CA SER A 170 15.65 15.92 11.63
C SER A 170 15.12 16.73 10.44
N LEU A 171 15.32 16.25 9.22
CA LEU A 171 14.88 16.95 8.02
C LEU A 171 13.35 17.05 7.96
N ASP A 172 12.90 18.26 7.69
CA ASP A 172 11.51 18.59 7.42
C ASP A 172 10.93 17.68 6.33
N ARG A 173 9.80 17.04 6.65
CA ARG A 173 9.13 16.07 5.79
C ARG A 173 8.53 16.72 4.55
N ASP A 174 8.17 18.00 4.63
CA ASP A 174 7.57 18.74 3.53
C ASP A 174 8.62 19.31 2.55
N LYS A 175 9.92 19.04 2.79
CA LYS A 175 11.03 19.49 1.94
C LYS A 175 11.62 18.31 1.15
N PRO A 176 11.08 18.01 -0.05
CA PRO A 176 11.51 16.83 -0.82
C PRO A 176 12.97 16.93 -1.30
N GLY A 177 13.46 18.12 -1.64
CA GLY A 177 14.83 18.30 -2.16
C GLY A 177 15.94 17.86 -1.19
N PRO A 178 16.00 18.40 0.04
CA PRO A 178 16.95 17.95 1.06
C PRO A 178 16.85 16.44 1.37
N ARG A 179 15.63 15.90 1.51
CA ARG A 179 15.42 14.48 1.80
C ARG A 179 15.91 13.58 0.67
N LEU A 180 15.64 13.96 -0.58
CA LEU A 180 16.14 13.23 -1.75
C LEU A 180 17.67 13.11 -1.74
N ARG A 181 18.38 14.19 -1.40
CA ARG A 181 19.85 14.16 -1.28
C ARG A 181 20.33 13.22 -0.17
N ALA A 182 19.66 13.21 0.98
CA ALA A 182 20.00 12.29 2.07
C ALA A 182 19.75 10.82 1.67
N TYR A 183 18.64 10.52 0.99
CA TYR A 183 18.39 9.19 0.44
C TYR A 183 19.43 8.75 -0.60
N GLN A 184 19.97 9.69 -1.40
CA GLN A 184 21.02 9.41 -2.39
C GLN A 184 22.39 9.10 -1.77
N ARG A 185 22.67 9.64 -0.57
CA ARG A 185 23.90 9.33 0.19
C ARG A 185 23.81 8.04 1.01
N SER A 186 22.61 7.50 1.15
CA SER A 186 22.37 6.30 1.97
C SER A 186 22.85 5.04 1.26
N GLU A 187 23.53 4.17 2.01
CA GLU A 187 23.96 2.84 1.55
C GLU A 187 23.48 1.77 2.53
N LEU A 188 22.41 1.10 2.15
CA LEU A 188 21.61 0.27 3.03
C LEU A 188 22.21 -1.12 3.21
N SER A 189 22.16 -1.61 4.46
CA SER A 189 22.48 -2.99 4.81
C SER A 189 21.55 -3.52 5.90
N LEU A 190 21.39 -4.84 6.00
CA LEU A 190 20.63 -5.43 7.10
C LEU A 190 21.44 -5.46 8.38
N THR A 191 20.82 -5.06 9.50
CA THR A 191 21.39 -5.31 10.83
C THR A 191 21.27 -6.79 11.21
N LYS A 192 21.95 -7.20 12.29
CA LYS A 192 21.74 -8.54 12.88
C LYS A 192 20.26 -8.79 13.24
N PHE A 193 19.53 -7.73 13.63
CA PHE A 193 18.11 -7.84 13.91
C PHE A 193 17.30 -8.01 12.62
N GLY A 194 17.54 -7.19 11.59
CA GLY A 194 16.90 -7.34 10.29
C GLY A 194 17.10 -8.71 9.65
N GLN A 195 18.31 -9.28 9.79
CA GLN A 195 18.61 -10.66 9.35
C GLN A 195 17.78 -11.73 10.07
N LYS A 196 17.42 -11.51 11.34
CA LYS A 196 16.54 -12.44 12.06
C LYS A 196 15.06 -12.25 11.69
N VAL A 197 14.63 -11.01 11.47
CA VAL A 197 13.26 -10.70 11.02
C VAL A 197 13.00 -11.32 9.66
N ILE A 198 13.89 -11.14 8.68
CA ILE A 198 13.74 -11.75 7.35
C ILE A 198 13.78 -13.29 7.40
N ALA A 199 14.50 -13.86 8.37
CA ALA A 199 14.53 -15.29 8.60
C ALA A 199 13.30 -15.82 9.37
N HIS A 200 12.29 -14.98 9.61
CA HIS A 200 11.09 -15.28 10.41
C HIS A 200 11.41 -15.79 11.84
N LYS A 201 12.53 -15.34 12.42
CA LYS A 201 12.99 -15.73 13.77
C LYS A 201 12.69 -14.67 14.84
N GLU A 202 12.33 -13.46 14.43
CA GLU A 202 11.99 -12.35 15.31
C GLU A 202 10.80 -11.59 14.72
N ASP A 203 9.94 -11.09 15.60
CA ASP A 203 8.85 -10.20 15.26
C ASP A 203 9.28 -8.75 15.48
N PHE A 204 9.26 -7.94 14.41
CA PHE A 204 9.64 -6.53 14.43
C PHE A 204 8.86 -5.73 15.48
N SER A 205 7.56 -6.00 15.63
CA SER A 205 6.66 -5.26 16.51
C SER A 205 6.95 -5.50 18.00
N GLN A 206 7.67 -6.56 18.36
CA GLN A 206 8.08 -6.81 19.75
C GLN A 206 9.21 -5.89 20.21
N HIS A 207 9.98 -5.33 19.26
CA HIS A 207 11.16 -4.50 19.55
C HIS A 207 10.99 -3.05 19.12
N ASN A 208 10.02 -2.78 18.24
CA ASN A 208 9.74 -1.46 17.69
C ASN A 208 8.24 -1.17 17.81
N PRO A 209 7.86 0.05 18.26
CA PRO A 209 6.47 0.39 18.42
C PRO A 209 5.76 0.45 17.07
N ILE A 210 4.54 -0.09 17.02
CA ILE A 210 3.61 0.09 15.91
C ILE A 210 2.66 1.22 16.29
N ASN A 211 2.57 2.23 15.42
CA ASN A 211 1.59 3.30 15.53
C ASN A 211 1.33 3.87 14.14
N ARG A 212 0.33 3.33 13.44
CA ARG A 212 -0.01 3.74 12.08
C ARG A 212 -1.47 3.48 11.76
N TRP A 213 -1.98 4.12 10.72
CA TRP A 213 -3.32 3.87 10.21
C TRP A 213 -3.28 2.91 9.02
N TRP A 214 -4.19 1.94 9.03
CA TRP A 214 -4.54 1.12 7.88
C TRP A 214 -6.01 1.40 7.58
N GLY A 215 -6.31 2.12 6.50
CA GLY A 215 -7.66 2.65 6.27
C GLY A 215 -8.21 3.38 7.50
N GLY A 216 -9.35 2.94 8.01
CA GLY A 216 -9.96 3.43 9.26
C GLY A 216 -9.54 2.69 10.54
N THR A 217 -8.60 1.75 10.46
CA THR A 217 -8.10 0.97 11.61
C THR A 217 -6.80 1.61 12.12
N HIS A 218 -6.80 2.05 13.38
CA HIS A 218 -5.59 2.52 14.05
C HIS A 218 -4.84 1.34 14.65
N LEU A 219 -3.68 1.01 14.06
CA LEU A 219 -2.82 -0.08 14.53
C LEU A 219 -1.87 0.43 15.60
N THR A 220 -1.92 -0.22 16.76
CA THR A 220 -0.95 -0.08 17.85
C THR A 220 -0.47 -1.46 18.28
N ASN A 221 0.56 -1.56 19.13
CA ASN A 221 0.95 -2.84 19.71
C ASN A 221 -0.19 -3.53 20.49
N ASP A 222 -1.10 -2.75 21.10
CA ASP A 222 -2.26 -3.26 21.85
C ASP A 222 -3.48 -3.57 20.95
N ASN A 223 -3.51 -3.04 19.72
CA ASN A 223 -4.56 -3.25 18.73
C ASN A 223 -3.96 -3.72 17.41
N LEU A 224 -3.19 -4.81 17.48
CA LEU A 224 -2.35 -5.26 16.37
C LEU A 224 -3.04 -6.34 15.53
N TRP A 225 -3.91 -5.89 14.64
CA TRP A 225 -4.49 -6.76 13.60
C TRP A 225 -3.40 -7.27 12.66
N ARG A 226 -3.40 -8.57 12.42
CA ARG A 226 -2.38 -9.23 11.60
C ARG A 226 -2.99 -10.06 10.49
N TRP A 227 -2.25 -10.24 9.40
CA TRP A 227 -2.73 -11.00 8.25
C TRP A 227 -1.67 -11.92 7.66
N ALA A 228 -2.02 -13.21 7.53
CA ALA A 228 -1.31 -14.18 6.69
C ALA A 228 -2.21 -15.38 6.40
N PRO A 229 -2.55 -15.61 5.12
CA PRO A 229 -3.88 -15.45 4.47
C PRO A 229 -5.18 -15.48 5.33
N THR A 230 -5.08 -15.68 6.63
CA THR A 230 -6.15 -15.51 7.62
C THR A 230 -5.94 -14.21 8.38
N LEU A 231 -7.04 -13.59 8.80
CA LEU A 231 -7.02 -12.40 9.65
C LEU A 231 -6.93 -12.81 11.12
N ILE A 232 -5.96 -12.26 11.84
CA ILE A 232 -5.74 -12.49 13.27
C ILE A 232 -6.11 -11.22 14.02
N LYS A 233 -6.95 -11.38 15.04
CA LYS A 233 -7.38 -10.29 15.93
C LYS A 233 -6.25 -9.93 16.93
N PRO A 234 -6.23 -8.70 17.46
CA PRO A 234 -5.29 -8.29 18.51
C PRO A 234 -5.27 -9.22 19.71
#